data_AF-A0A7S2IC44-F1
#
_entry.id   AF-A0A7S2IC44-F1
#
_cell.length_a   1.000
_cell.length_b   1.000
_cell.length_c   1.000
_cell.angle_alpha   90.00
_cell.angle_beta   90.00
_cell.angle_gamma   90.00
#
_symmetry.space_group_name_H-M   'P 1'
#
loop_
_entity.id
_entity.type
_entity.pdbx_description
1 polymer ?
#
loop_
_entity_poly.entity_id
_entity_poly.type
_entity_poly.pdbx_seq_one_letter_code
_entity_poly.pdbx_strand_id
1 'polypeptide(L)'
;ADAFLKDAAPELFVEGNVVAAEQQFHRRLAEYKMNLEQQKLLREDLRDLVELTVGRMDVYHLVGAMLLEFCITFYCENKMVEAGGNNMPAWVLSFFLLSNLSAAGYLIFAVWLSMHASIASHSVGVRLLTRFARLSIPSRDELQA
;
A
#
# COMPACT_ATOMS: atom_id res chain seq x y z
N ALA A 1 -44.87 -29.34 -28.64
CA ALA A 1 -45.12 -29.85 -27.28
C ALA A 1 -45.41 -28.69 -26.32
N ASP A 2 -44.58 -27.64 -26.31
CA ASP A 2 -44.74 -26.49 -25.40
C ASP A 2 -46.07 -25.73 -25.50
N ALA A 3 -46.62 -25.55 -26.72
CA ALA A 3 -47.91 -24.88 -26.91
C ALA A 3 -49.10 -25.67 -26.30
N PHE A 4 -49.04 -27.00 -26.33
CA PHE A 4 -50.10 -27.87 -25.78
C PHE A 4 -50.05 -27.93 -24.25
N LEU A 5 -48.85 -27.92 -23.67
CA LEU A 5 -48.66 -27.85 -22.22
C LEU A 5 -49.09 -26.49 -21.64
N LYS A 6 -48.89 -25.41 -22.40
CA LYS A 6 -49.29 -24.05 -22.02
C LYS A 6 -50.81 -23.88 -21.93
N ASP A 7 -51.57 -24.56 -22.79
CA ASP A 7 -53.04 -24.60 -22.75
C ASP A 7 -53.59 -25.58 -21.70
N ALA A 8 -52.88 -26.68 -21.42
CA ALA A 8 -53.33 -27.71 -20.48
C ALA A 8 -53.11 -27.36 -18.99
N ALA A 9 -52.11 -26.53 -18.68
CA ALA A 9 -51.78 -26.13 -17.30
C ALA A 9 -51.13 -24.72 -17.24
N PRO A 10 -51.90 -23.65 -17.47
CA PRO A 10 -51.39 -22.27 -17.46
C PRO A 10 -50.79 -21.86 -16.11
N GLU A 11 -51.35 -22.34 -15.01
CA GLU A 11 -50.89 -22.11 -13.63
C GLU A 11 -49.43 -22.57 -13.42
N LEU A 12 -49.09 -23.77 -13.92
CA LEU A 12 -47.74 -24.34 -13.79
C LEU A 12 -46.68 -23.54 -14.57
N PHE A 13 -47.09 -22.93 -15.69
CA PHE A 13 -46.22 -22.10 -16.52
C PHE A 13 -45.99 -20.72 -15.90
N VAL A 14 -47.01 -20.16 -15.25
CA VAL A 14 -46.90 -18.92 -14.47
C VAL A 14 -46.00 -19.15 -13.26
N GLU A 15 -46.22 -20.23 -12.52
CA GLU A 15 -45.40 -20.60 -11.35
C GLU A 15 -43.94 -20.86 -11.74
N GLY A 16 -43.69 -21.59 -12.83
CA GLY A 16 -42.35 -21.81 -13.36
C GLY A 16 -41.63 -20.51 -13.78
N ASN A 17 -42.35 -19.55 -14.38
CA ASN A 17 -41.78 -18.24 -14.73
C ASN A 17 -41.45 -17.40 -13.49
N VAL A 18 -42.28 -17.46 -12.45
CA VAL A 18 -42.05 -16.75 -11.18
C VAL A 18 -40.81 -17.33 -10.48
N VAL A 19 -40.68 -18.66 -10.41
CA VAL A 19 -39.51 -19.34 -9.84
C VAL A 19 -38.24 -19.01 -10.63
N ALA A 20 -38.30 -18.99 -11.97
CA ALA A 20 -37.16 -18.62 -12.80
C ALA A 20 -36.74 -17.15 -12.58
N ALA A 21 -37.69 -16.22 -12.44
CA ALA A 21 -37.42 -14.82 -12.13
C ALA A 21 -36.77 -14.64 -10.75
N GLU A 22 -37.29 -15.34 -9.74
CA GLU A 22 -36.74 -15.33 -8.38
C GLU A 22 -35.29 -15.87 -8.33
N GLN A 23 -35.03 -16.95 -9.08
CA GLN A 23 -33.69 -17.54 -9.15
C GLN A 23 -32.67 -16.63 -9.86
N GLN A 24 -33.09 -15.90 -10.90
CA GLN A 24 -32.26 -14.88 -11.56
C GLN A 24 -31.97 -13.70 -10.63
N PHE A 25 -32.97 -13.26 -9.87
CA PHE A 25 -32.81 -12.20 -8.88
C PHE A 25 -31.80 -12.60 -7.79
N HIS A 26 -31.93 -13.80 -7.22
CA HIS A 26 -30.98 -14.33 -6.24
C HIS A 26 -29.56 -14.42 -6.78
N ARG A 27 -29.39 -14.81 -8.04
CA ARG A 27 -28.07 -14.84 -8.70
C ARG A 27 -27.45 -13.44 -8.78
N ARG A 28 -28.18 -12.44 -9.28
CA ARG A 28 -27.66 -11.06 -9.37
C ARG A 28 -27.32 -10.50 -7.99
N LEU A 29 -28.16 -10.75 -6.99
CA LEU A 29 -27.91 -10.32 -5.62
C LEU A 29 -26.64 -10.94 -5.05
N ALA A 30 -26.39 -12.23 -5.32
CA ALA A 30 -25.14 -12.90 -4.94
C ALA A 30 -23.91 -12.29 -5.64
N GLU A 31 -24.00 -11.96 -6.93
CA GLU A 31 -22.93 -11.30 -7.69
C GLU A 31 -22.60 -9.91 -7.10
N TYR A 32 -23.62 -9.12 -6.76
CA TYR A 32 -23.41 -7.81 -6.11
C TYR A 32 -22.78 -7.94 -4.73
N LYS A 33 -23.24 -8.91 -3.93
CA LYS A 33 -22.66 -9.17 -2.61
C LYS A 33 -21.17 -9.53 -2.73
N MET A 34 -20.81 -10.37 -3.69
CA MET A 34 -19.41 -10.73 -3.96
C MET A 34 -18.58 -9.51 -4.35
N ASN A 35 -19.07 -8.66 -5.25
CA ASN A 35 -18.37 -7.45 -5.68
C ASN A 35 -18.17 -6.44 -4.53
N LEU A 36 -19.17 -6.33 -3.64
CA LEU A 36 -19.08 -5.45 -2.47
C LEU A 36 -18.01 -5.95 -1.49
N GLU A 37 -17.98 -7.25 -1.19
CA GLU A 37 -16.94 -7.84 -0.34
C GLU A 37 -15.54 -7.68 -0.95
N GLN A 38 -15.40 -7.85 -2.27
CA GLN A 38 -14.12 -7.60 -2.96
C GLN A 38 -13.67 -6.15 -2.81
N GLN A 39 -14.57 -5.18 -2.95
CA GLN A 39 -14.25 -3.76 -2.74
C GLN A 39 -13.87 -3.45 -1.29
N LYS A 40 -14.49 -4.13 -0.33
CA LYS A 40 -14.16 -4.00 1.09
C LYS A 40 -12.75 -4.52 1.37
N LEU A 41 -12.45 -5.74 0.91
CA LEU A 41 -11.12 -6.35 1.04
C LEU A 41 -10.03 -5.47 0.41
N LEU A 42 -10.28 -4.95 -0.80
CA LEU A 42 -9.32 -4.05 -1.47
C LEU A 42 -8.99 -2.80 -0.64
N ARG A 43 -9.97 -2.24 0.08
CA ARG A 43 -9.75 -1.05 0.92
C ARG A 43 -8.96 -1.38 2.18
N GLU A 44 -9.19 -2.56 2.75
CA GLU A 44 -8.42 -3.07 3.88
C GLU A 44 -6.97 -3.32 3.45
N ASP A 45 -6.76 -4.05 2.36
CA ASP A 45 -5.43 -4.32 1.80
C ASP A 45 -4.65 -3.04 1.48
N LEU A 46 -5.30 -2.01 0.92
CA LEU A 46 -4.66 -0.73 0.63
C LEU A 46 -4.22 0.00 1.90
N ARG A 47 -4.97 -0.10 2.99
CA ARG A 47 -4.59 0.50 4.28
C ARG A 47 -3.41 -0.24 4.88
N ASP A 48 -3.47 -1.57 4.89
CA ASP A 48 -2.43 -2.43 5.45
C ASP A 48 -1.10 -2.25 4.69
N LEU A 49 -1.15 -2.15 3.36
CA LEU A 49 0.04 -1.92 2.54
C LEU A 49 0.70 -0.57 2.84
N VAL A 50 -0.11 0.49 3.00
CA VAL A 50 0.40 1.83 3.32
C VAL A 50 0.98 1.85 4.74
N GLU A 51 0.29 1.27 5.71
CA GLU A 51 0.74 1.17 7.09
C GLU A 51 2.06 0.40 7.20
N LEU A 52 2.17 -0.74 6.53
CA LEU A 52 3.39 -1.53 6.51
C LEU A 52 4.56 -0.77 5.87
N THR A 53 4.29 -0.04 4.78
CA THR A 53 5.32 0.76 4.09
C THR A 53 5.84 1.87 5.01
N VAL A 54 4.94 2.60 5.66
CA VAL A 54 5.27 3.70 6.57
C VAL A 54 6.04 3.18 7.77
N GLY A 55 5.56 2.10 8.40
CA GLY A 55 6.24 1.47 9.53
C GLY A 55 7.66 1.04 9.19
N ARG A 56 7.89 0.49 7.98
CA ARG A 56 9.23 0.10 7.55
C ARG A 56 10.14 1.29 7.24
N MET A 57 9.62 2.33 6.60
CA MET A 57 10.39 3.54 6.32
C MET A 57 10.79 4.28 7.60
N ASP A 58 9.94 4.24 8.63
CA ASP A 58 10.27 4.88 9.92
C ASP A 58 11.46 4.19 10.60
N VAL A 59 11.55 2.85 10.53
CA VAL A 59 12.72 2.09 11.01
C VAL A 59 13.99 2.48 10.25
N TYR A 60 13.93 2.60 8.91
CA TYR A 60 15.09 3.03 8.14
C TYR A 60 15.50 4.47 8.44
N HIS A 61 14.52 5.35 8.71
CA HIS A 61 14.80 6.72 9.11
C HIS A 61 15.52 6.78 10.45
N LEU A 62 15.04 6.05 11.45
CA LEU A 62 15.63 5.97 12.78
C LEU A 62 17.06 5.41 12.74
N VAL A 63 17.26 4.24 12.11
CA VAL A 63 18.58 3.61 12.00
C VAL A 63 19.54 4.49 11.20
N GLY A 64 19.05 5.12 10.13
CA GLY A 64 19.83 6.07 9.34
C GLY A 64 20.27 7.29 10.15
N ALA A 65 19.40 7.83 10.99
CA ALA A 65 19.70 8.97 11.87
C ALA A 65 20.75 8.62 12.94
N MET A 66 20.63 7.46 13.60
CA MET A 66 21.61 7.01 14.60
C MET A 66 22.99 6.77 13.99
N LEU A 67 23.04 6.15 12.81
CA LEU A 67 24.32 5.91 12.14
C LEU A 67 24.96 7.21 11.62
N LEU A 68 24.13 8.17 11.19
CA LEU A 68 24.60 9.50 10.80
C LEU A 68 25.23 10.23 11.99
N GLU A 69 24.62 10.15 13.18
CA GLU A 69 25.19 10.69 14.41
C GLU A 69 26.57 10.10 14.70
N PHE A 70 26.73 8.78 14.64
CA PHE A 70 28.04 8.14 14.81
C PHE A 70 29.08 8.61 13.79
N CYS A 71 28.71 8.75 12.52
CA CYS A 71 29.61 9.28 11.48
C CYS A 71 30.01 10.74 11.75
N ILE A 72 29.11 11.57 12.26
CA ILE A 72 29.41 12.96 12.63
C ILE A 72 30.33 12.99 13.84
N THR A 73 30.06 12.20 14.88
CA THR A 73 30.92 12.12 16.08
C THR A 73 32.32 11.65 15.72
N PHE A 74 32.48 10.63 14.86
CA PHE A 74 33.80 10.19 14.38
C PHE A 74 34.55 11.24 13.54
N TYR A 75 33.81 12.14 12.90
CA TYR A 75 34.42 13.24 12.15
C TYR A 75 34.86 14.39 13.09
N CYS A 76 34.00 14.78 14.03
CA CYS A 76 34.24 15.92 14.93
C CYS A 76 35.21 15.57 16.08
N GLU A 77 35.03 14.42 16.73
CA GLU A 77 35.86 13.95 17.84
C GLU A 77 36.96 13.00 17.35
N ASN A 78 37.70 13.44 16.33
CA ASN A 78 38.67 12.58 15.69
C ASN A 78 39.96 12.45 16.51
N LYS A 79 39.98 11.45 17.40
CA LYS A 79 41.16 11.11 18.22
C LYS A 79 42.39 10.71 17.40
N MET A 80 42.23 10.34 16.12
CA MET A 80 43.35 10.02 15.23
C MET A 80 44.11 11.27 14.79
N VAL A 81 43.42 12.42 14.69
CA VAL A 81 44.05 13.73 14.49
C VAL A 81 44.80 14.15 15.74
N GLU A 82 44.19 13.99 16.92
CA GLU A 82 44.81 14.37 18.20
C GLU A 82 46.01 13.49 18.58
N ALA A 83 45.93 12.17 18.36
CA ALA A 83 47.01 11.23 18.65
C ALA A 83 48.08 11.16 17.52
N GLY A 84 47.75 11.67 16.34
CA GLY A 84 48.52 11.52 15.10
C GLY A 84 49.78 12.38 14.99
N GLY A 85 50.09 13.20 16.00
CA GLY A 85 51.15 14.21 15.95
C GLY A 85 52.56 13.71 15.61
N ASN A 86 52.86 12.40 15.68
CA ASN A 86 54.20 11.87 15.35
C ASN A 86 54.27 10.53 14.57
N ASN A 87 53.18 9.74 14.43
CA ASN A 87 53.29 8.35 13.94
C ASN A 87 52.38 7.95 12.77
N MET A 88 51.42 8.80 12.34
CA MET A 88 50.47 8.42 11.28
C MET A 88 50.77 9.16 9.96
N PRO A 89 50.93 8.45 8.83
CA PRO A 89 51.11 9.11 7.53
C PRO A 89 49.84 9.84 7.09
N ALA A 90 49.98 11.09 6.63
CA ALA A 90 48.87 12.00 6.34
C ALA A 90 47.87 11.47 5.30
N TRP A 91 48.33 10.69 4.32
CA TRP A 91 47.45 10.13 3.28
C TRP A 91 46.39 9.17 3.84
N VAL A 92 46.73 8.38 4.88
CA VAL A 92 45.77 7.45 5.53
C VAL A 92 44.65 8.24 6.20
N LEU A 93 45.01 9.32 6.90
CA LEU A 93 44.04 10.19 7.54
C LEU A 93 43.10 10.84 6.52
N SER A 94 43.63 11.32 5.38
CA SER A 94 42.83 11.88 4.31
C SER A 94 41.83 10.88 3.72
N PHE A 95 42.25 9.62 3.49
CA PHE A 95 41.32 8.58 3.02
C PHE A 95 40.25 8.23 4.06
N PHE A 96 40.61 8.18 5.34
CA PHE A 96 39.64 7.94 6.41
C PHE A 96 38.58 9.05 6.46
N LEU A 97 39.01 10.32 6.47
CA LEU A 97 38.10 11.47 6.51
C LEU A 97 37.21 11.55 5.26
N LEU A 98 37.78 11.28 4.08
CA LEU A 98 37.03 11.25 2.82
C LEU A 98 36.00 10.13 2.80
N SER A 99 36.37 8.93 3.26
CA SER A 99 35.46 7.79 3.38
C SER A 99 34.34 8.11 4.36
N ASN A 100 34.65 8.68 5.53
CA ASN A 100 33.64 9.03 6.53
C ASN A 100 32.68 10.12 6.04
N LEU A 101 33.19 11.13 5.31
CA LEU A 101 32.36 12.17 4.69
C LEU A 101 31.42 11.58 3.63
N SER A 102 31.93 10.65 2.81
CA SER A 102 31.11 9.97 1.79
C SER A 102 30.03 9.10 2.42
N ALA A 103 30.33 8.41 3.53
CA ALA A 103 29.37 7.64 4.31
C ALA A 103 28.29 8.54 4.92
N ALA A 104 28.67 9.66 5.53
CA ALA A 104 27.71 10.64 6.05
C ALA A 104 26.80 11.19 4.94
N GLY A 105 27.35 11.52 3.77
CA GLY A 105 26.60 11.95 2.61
C GLY A 105 25.57 10.91 2.15
N TYR A 106 25.99 9.63 2.04
CA TYR A 106 25.09 8.53 1.71
C TYR A 106 23.95 8.36 2.73
N LEU A 107 24.25 8.47 4.02
CA LEU A 107 23.26 8.35 5.09
C LEU A 107 22.25 9.51 5.10
N ILE A 108 22.68 10.73 4.80
CA ILE A 108 21.78 11.88 4.63
C ILE A 108 20.78 11.61 3.50
N PHE A 109 21.25 11.11 2.34
CA PHE A 109 20.36 10.73 1.25
C PHE A 109 19.44 9.57 1.63
N ALA A 110 19.92 8.56 2.34
CA ALA A 110 19.10 7.44 2.79
C ALA A 110 17.96 7.91 3.73
N VAL A 111 18.27 8.78 4.68
CA VAL A 111 17.28 9.41 5.58
C VAL A 111 16.26 10.23 4.79
N TRP A 112 16.72 11.06 3.86
CA TRP A 112 15.83 11.87 3.03
C TRP A 112 14.90 11.01 2.16
N LEU A 113 15.44 9.98 1.51
CA LEU A 113 14.66 9.05 0.69
C LEU A 113 13.63 8.29 1.53
N SER A 114 13.98 7.88 2.75
CA SER A 114 13.04 7.22 3.65
C SER A 114 11.87 8.14 4.04
N MET A 115 12.17 9.39 4.38
CA MET A 115 11.15 10.40 4.67
C MET A 115 10.25 10.66 3.44
N HIS A 116 10.85 10.79 2.26
CA HIS A 116 10.10 11.02 1.02
C HIS A 116 9.20 9.83 0.68
N ALA A 117 9.69 8.60 0.83
CA ALA A 117 8.93 7.38 0.59
C ALA A 117 7.70 7.28 1.51
N SER A 118 7.87 7.60 2.80
CA SER A 118 6.77 7.63 3.78
C SER A 118 5.67 8.63 3.39
N ILE A 119 6.04 9.86 3.04
CA ILE A 119 5.08 10.89 2.60
C ILE A 119 4.39 10.47 1.29
N ALA A 120 5.15 9.91 0.35
CA ALA A 120 4.62 9.46 -0.92
C ALA A 120 3.60 8.32 -0.73
N SER A 121 3.89 7.31 0.08
CA SER A 121 2.96 6.20 0.35
C SER A 121 1.67 6.66 0.99
N HIS A 122 1.71 7.61 1.92
CA HIS A 122 0.50 8.21 2.49
C HIS A 122 -0.34 8.95 1.43
N SER A 123 0.29 9.80 0.61
CA SER A 123 -0.43 10.57 -0.42
C SER A 123 -1.08 9.68 -1.48
N VAL A 124 -0.37 8.62 -1.91
CA VAL A 124 -0.88 7.64 -2.87
C VAL A 124 -1.99 6.79 -2.24
N GLY A 125 -1.83 6.35 -0.99
CA GLY A 125 -2.84 5.62 -0.24
C GLY A 125 -4.19 6.35 -0.19
N VAL A 126 -4.17 7.62 0.21
CA VAL A 126 -5.38 8.47 0.25
C VAL A 126 -5.96 8.66 -1.15
N ARG A 127 -5.10 8.86 -2.17
CA ARG A 127 -5.56 9.00 -3.56
C ARG A 127 -6.24 7.73 -4.10
N LEU A 128 -5.75 6.54 -3.74
CA LEU A 128 -6.34 5.27 -4.13
C LEU A 128 -7.69 5.06 -3.43
N LEU A 129 -7.77 5.35 -2.13
CA LEU A 129 -9.02 5.26 -1.36
C LEU A 129 -10.11 6.21 -1.90
N THR A 130 -9.72 7.41 -2.35
CA THR A 130 -10.66 8.42 -2.85
C THR A 130 -11.08 8.20 -4.31
N ARG A 131 -10.20 7.72 -5.19
CA ARG A 131 -10.51 7.54 -6.62
C ARG A 131 -11.23 6.23 -6.96
N PHE A 132 -10.99 5.15 -6.21
CA PHE A 132 -11.51 3.82 -6.55
C PHE A 132 -12.75 3.38 -5.75
N ALA A 133 -13.26 4.24 -4.88
CA ALA A 133 -14.48 3.99 -4.11
C ALA A 133 -15.78 4.33 -4.86
N ARG A 134 -15.85 4.09 -6.19
CA ARG A 134 -17.16 3.97 -6.84
C ARG A 134 -17.78 2.66 -6.37
N LEU A 135 -18.54 2.76 -5.28
CA LEU A 135 -19.43 1.71 -4.81
C LEU A 135 -20.28 1.26 -6.01
N SER A 136 -20.24 -0.04 -6.34
CA SER A 136 -21.22 -0.63 -7.25
C SER A 136 -22.55 -0.74 -6.51
N ILE A 137 -23.19 0.39 -6.23
CA ILE A 137 -24.55 0.43 -5.72
C ILE A 137 -25.46 0.34 -6.94
N PRO A 138 -26.21 -0.76 -7.11
CA PRO A 138 -27.13 -0.87 -8.21
C PRO A 138 -28.19 0.23 -8.10
N SER A 139 -28.56 0.84 -9.23
CA SER A 139 -29.73 1.72 -9.26
C SER A 139 -30.98 0.93 -8.88
N ARG A 140 -32.00 1.59 -8.32
CA ARG A 140 -33.30 0.95 -8.06
C ARG A 140 -33.88 0.32 -9.33
N ASP A 141 -33.59 0.91 -10.48
CA ASP A 141 -34.02 0.42 -11.79
C ASP A 141 -33.30 -0.88 -12.20
N GLU A 142 -32.04 -1.09 -11.79
CA GLU A 142 -31.28 -2.32 -12.07
C GLU A 142 -31.70 -3.50 -11.17
N LEU A 143 -32.29 -3.20 -10.02
CA LEU A 143 -32.84 -4.19 -9.09
C LEU A 143 -34.26 -4.66 -9.48
N GLN A 144 -34.99 -3.85 -10.24
CA GLN A 144 -36.39 -4.10 -10.64
C GLN A 144 -36.56 -4.63 -12.07
N ALA A 145 -35.55 -4.47 -12.94
CA ALA A 145 -35.51 -4.99 -14.31
C ALA A 145 -34.93 -6.41 -14.38
#